data_AF-A0A9P3ME86-F1
#
_entry.id   AF-A0A9P3ME86-F1
#
_cell.length_a   1.000
_cell.length_b   1.000
_cell.length_c   1.000
_cell.angle_alpha   90.00
_cell.angle_beta   90.00
_cell.angle_gamma   90.00
#
_symmetry.space_group_name_H-M   'P 1'
#
loop_
_entity.id
_entity.type
_entity.pdbx_description
1 polymer ?
#
loop_
_entity_poly.entity_id
_entity_poly.type
_entity_poly.pdbx_seq_one_letter_code
_entity_poly.pdbx_strand_id
1 'polypeptide(L)'
;MPFFLTTWKIHNAFHVQLLKPYRDPNTVFTGHQPSPPPPPVLVHDEPEYEVESVVAHRCRRNGTLELLIRWKGYDHSEDRW
;
A
#
# COMPACT_ATOMS: atom_id res chain seq x y z
N MET A 1 33.71 -11.91 -7.01
CA MET A 1 34.30 -10.70 -7.62
C MET A 1 33.21 -9.63 -7.62
N PRO A 2 33.41 -8.49 -6.93
CA PRO A 2 32.32 -7.71 -6.33
C PRO A 2 31.64 -6.73 -7.30
N PHE A 3 30.37 -6.47 -7.04
CA PHE A 3 29.49 -5.53 -7.74
C PHE A 3 29.85 -4.08 -7.38
N PHE A 4 29.90 -3.20 -8.37
CA PHE A 4 30.16 -1.77 -8.22
C PHE A 4 29.09 -1.11 -7.33
N LEU A 5 29.47 -0.67 -6.12
CA LEU A 5 28.65 0.22 -5.33
C LEU A 5 28.71 1.62 -5.96
N THR A 6 27.62 2.04 -6.60
CA THR A 6 27.45 3.39 -7.14
C THR A 6 27.62 4.41 -6.02
N THR A 7 28.73 5.14 -6.02
CA THR A 7 28.98 6.26 -5.11
C THR A 7 28.17 7.45 -5.60
N TRP A 8 27.03 7.72 -4.98
CA TRP A 8 26.28 8.95 -5.22
C TRP A 8 27.02 10.08 -4.52
N LYS A 9 27.75 10.91 -5.28
CA LYS A 9 28.37 12.13 -4.77
C LYS A 9 27.28 13.19 -4.63
N ILE A 10 26.60 13.19 -3.49
CA ILE A 10 25.66 14.25 -3.15
C ILE A 10 26.50 15.50 -2.85
N HIS A 11 26.36 16.53 -3.68
CA HIS A 11 27.03 17.81 -3.47
C HIS A 11 26.24 18.65 -2.45
N ASN A 12 26.94 19.30 -1.52
CA ASN A 12 26.34 20.23 -0.54
C ASN A 12 25.90 21.57 -1.17
N ALA A 13 26.19 21.77 -2.45
CA ALA A 13 25.81 22.93 -3.23
C ALA A 13 24.93 22.46 -4.41
N PHE A 14 23.77 23.10 -4.56
CA PHE A 14 22.87 22.87 -5.69
C PHE A 14 22.28 24.21 -6.16
N HIS A 15 21.91 24.26 -7.43
CA HIS A 15 21.39 25.47 -8.05
C HIS A 15 19.95 25.74 -7.59
N VAL A 16 19.71 26.91 -6.99
CA VAL A 16 18.41 27.25 -6.36
C VAL A 16 17.25 27.19 -7.36
N GLN A 17 17.47 27.50 -8.64
CA GLN A 17 16.43 27.41 -9.69
C GLN A 17 15.93 25.98 -9.97
N LEU A 18 16.66 24.95 -9.54
CA LEU A 18 16.23 23.55 -9.70
C LEU A 18 15.29 23.11 -8.57
N LEU A 19 15.17 23.90 -7.51
CA LEU A 19 14.21 23.62 -6.44
C LEU A 19 12.80 23.81 -6.96
N LYS A 20 11.96 22.81 -6.73
CA LYS A 20 10.52 22.96 -6.86
C LYS A 20 9.97 23.59 -5.56
N PRO A 21 8.98 24.48 -5.63
CA PRO A 21 8.30 24.99 -4.43
C PRO A 21 7.83 23.82 -3.56
N TYR A 22 8.14 23.90 -2.26
CA TYR A 22 7.67 22.91 -1.30
C TYR A 22 6.13 22.93 -1.27
N ARG A 23 5.52 21.80 -1.62
CA ARG A 23 4.09 21.59 -1.46
C ARG A 23 3.92 20.73 -0.22
N ASP A 24 3.33 21.33 0.81
CA ASP A 24 2.99 20.59 2.01
C ASP A 24 1.96 19.51 1.63
N PRO A 25 2.26 18.22 1.89
CA PRO A 25 1.34 17.14 1.55
C PRO A 25 -0.01 17.32 2.24
N ASN A 26 -0.02 17.79 3.49
CA ASN A 26 -1.22 17.91 4.31
C ASN A 26 -2.20 18.98 3.81
N THR A 27 -1.72 19.98 3.08
CA THR A 27 -2.56 21.03 2.46
C THR A 27 -3.06 20.65 1.07
N VAL A 28 -2.31 19.85 0.30
CA VAL A 28 -2.75 19.38 -1.04
C VAL A 28 -3.79 18.26 -0.93
N PHE A 29 -3.74 17.44 0.13
CA PHE A 29 -4.69 16.34 0.36
C PHE A 29 -5.95 16.75 1.15
N THR A 30 -6.35 18.03 1.13
CA THR A 30 -7.56 18.50 1.86
C THR A 30 -8.88 17.87 1.39
N GLY A 31 -8.88 17.06 0.31
CA GLY A 31 -10.04 16.33 -0.19
C GLY A 31 -9.84 14.83 -0.40
N HIS A 32 -8.66 14.29 -0.11
CA HIS A 32 -8.40 12.85 -0.20
C HIS A 32 -8.34 12.25 1.20
N GLN A 33 -9.43 12.37 1.95
CA GLN A 33 -9.67 11.32 2.93
C GLN A 33 -10.15 10.10 2.14
N PRO A 34 -9.48 8.94 2.22
CA PRO A 34 -10.09 7.71 1.78
C PRO A 34 -11.46 7.63 2.46
N SER A 35 -12.50 7.35 1.69
CA SER A 35 -13.80 7.02 2.30
C SER A 35 -13.55 5.94 3.34
N PRO A 36 -14.14 6.05 4.55
CA PRO A 36 -14.00 5.00 5.54
C PRO A 36 -14.42 3.67 4.89
N PRO A 37 -13.69 2.58 5.16
CA PRO A 37 -14.02 1.30 4.57
C PRO A 37 -15.45 0.88 4.96
N PRO A 38 -16.12 0.07 4.13
CA PRO A 38 -17.47 -0.36 4.41
C PRO A 38 -17.54 -1.13 5.73
N PRO A 39 -18.61 -0.99 6.53
CA PRO A 39 -18.76 -1.79 7.74
C PRO A 39 -18.92 -3.28 7.39
N PRO A 40 -18.44 -4.21 8.24
CA PRO A 40 -18.66 -5.63 8.05
C PRO A 40 -20.14 -5.97 8.13
N VAL A 41 -20.56 -6.95 7.32
CA VAL A 41 -21.92 -7.50 7.34
C VAL A 41 -21.98 -8.60 8.39
N LEU A 42 -22.94 -8.55 9.31
CA LEU A 42 -23.13 -9.63 10.28
C LEU A 42 -23.99 -10.73 9.66
N VAL A 43 -23.40 -11.90 9.45
CA VAL A 43 -24.08 -13.11 8.96
C VAL A 43 -23.89 -14.18 10.03
N HIS A 44 -24.99 -14.68 10.61
CA HIS A 44 -24.95 -15.59 11.77
C HIS A 44 -24.14 -15.06 12.96
N ASP A 45 -24.24 -13.76 13.26
CA ASP A 45 -23.47 -13.07 14.32
C ASP A 45 -21.95 -13.01 14.10
N GLU A 46 -21.44 -13.42 12.93
CA GLU A 46 -20.05 -13.29 12.54
C GLU A 46 -19.84 -12.16 11.52
N PRO A 47 -18.77 -11.34 11.65
CA PRO A 47 -18.48 -10.26 10.71
C PRO A 47 -17.89 -10.81 9.40
N GLU A 48 -18.65 -10.68 8.32
CA GLU A 48 -18.25 -10.98 6.95
C GLU A 48 -17.88 -9.70 6.18
N TYR A 49 -16.92 -9.82 5.26
CA TYR A 49 -16.40 -8.71 4.45
C TYR A 49 -16.52 -9.06 2.97
N GLU A 50 -16.86 -8.08 2.13
CA GLU A 50 -16.95 -8.28 0.69
C GLU A 50 -15.55 -8.34 0.05
N VAL A 51 -15.27 -9.42 -0.67
CA VAL A 51 -14.02 -9.59 -1.43
C VAL A 51 -14.12 -8.88 -2.77
N GLU A 52 -13.13 -8.05 -3.09
CA GLU A 52 -13.00 -7.42 -4.40
C GLU A 52 -12.29 -8.35 -5.39
N SER A 53 -11.12 -8.87 -5.02
CA SER A 53 -10.33 -9.73 -5.88
C SER A 53 -9.31 -10.57 -5.11
N VAL A 54 -8.81 -11.63 -5.77
CA VAL A 54 -7.67 -12.41 -5.29
C VAL A 54 -6.41 -11.87 -5.93
N VAL A 55 -5.53 -11.28 -5.13
CA VAL A 55 -4.31 -10.58 -5.61
C VAL A 55 -3.19 -11.58 -5.87
N ALA A 56 -3.09 -12.60 -5.03
CA ALA A 56 -2.04 -13.61 -5.12
C ALA A 56 -2.49 -14.93 -4.49
N HIS A 57 -1.75 -15.99 -4.80
CA HIS A 57 -1.92 -17.28 -4.16
C HIS A 57 -0.54 -17.87 -3.81
N ARG A 58 -0.45 -18.61 -2.71
CA ARG A 58 0.77 -19.36 -2.37
C ARG A 58 0.43 -20.71 -1.77
N CYS A 59 1.23 -21.71 -2.11
CA CYS A 59 1.19 -23.00 -1.44
C CYS A 59 2.25 -23.01 -0.34
N ARG A 60 1.81 -23.23 0.90
CA ARG A 60 2.71 -23.46 2.03
C ARG A 60 3.40 -24.82 1.88
N ARG A 61 4.50 -25.02 2.61
CA ARG A 61 5.29 -26.27 2.59
C ARG A 61 4.49 -27.50 3.03
N ASN A 62 3.43 -27.32 3.82
CA ASN A 62 2.50 -28.36 4.24
C ASN A 62 1.39 -28.66 3.20
N GLY A 63 1.40 -28.01 2.03
CA GLY A 63 0.42 -28.18 0.98
C GLY A 63 -0.84 -27.32 1.11
N THR A 64 -0.95 -26.45 2.13
CA THR A 64 -2.09 -25.54 2.29
C THR A 64 -2.02 -24.40 1.28
N LEU A 65 -3.10 -24.18 0.53
CA LEU A 65 -3.28 -23.03 -0.35
C LEU A 65 -3.75 -21.82 0.46
N GLU A 66 -2.99 -20.73 0.40
CA GLU A 66 -3.37 -19.43 0.95
C GLU A 66 -3.59 -18.44 -0.19
N LEU A 67 -4.61 -17.60 -0.05
CA LEU A 67 -5.00 -16.60 -1.03
C LEU A 67 -4.87 -15.21 -0.40
N LEU A 68 -4.17 -14.31 -1.08
CA LEU A 68 -4.13 -12.91 -0.70
C LEU A 68 -5.42 -12.25 -1.19
N ILE A 69 -6.28 -11.89 -0.25
CA ILE A 69 -7.59 -11.30 -0.50
C ILE A 69 -7.48 -9.77 -0.47
N ARG A 70 -7.97 -9.12 -1.53
CA ARG A 70 -8.28 -7.69 -1.56
C ARG A 70 -9.71 -7.48 -1.11
N TRP A 71 -9.89 -6.68 -0.07
CA TRP A 71 -11.21 -6.31 0.43
C TRP A 71 -11.76 -5.10 -0.30
N LYS A 72 -13.05 -5.15 -0.64
CA LYS A 72 -13.70 -4.07 -1.40
C LYS A 72 -13.86 -2.83 -0.54
N GLY A 73 -13.35 -1.70 -1.03
CA GLY A 73 -13.42 -0.41 -0.33
C GLY A 73 -12.40 -0.25 0.81
N TYR A 74 -11.48 -1.18 0.97
CA TYR A 74 -10.33 -1.09 1.86
C TYR A 74 -9.07 -0.72 1.08
N ASP A 75 -8.07 -0.17 1.77
CA ASP A 75 -6.79 0.13 1.13
C ASP A 75 -5.96 -1.14 0.88
N HIS A 76 -5.00 -1.06 -0.03
CA HIS A 76 -4.11 -2.18 -0.39
C HIS A 76 -3.25 -2.62 0.80
N SER A 77 -3.05 -1.72 1.78
CA SER A 77 -2.38 -2.03 3.04
C SER A 77 -3.17 -3.01 3.93
N GLU A 78 -4.46 -3.22 3.67
CA GLU A 78 -5.33 -4.11 4.44
C GLU A 78 -5.48 -5.51 3.81
N ASP A 79 -4.73 -5.81 2.75
CA ASP A 79 -4.72 -7.12 2.10
C ASP A 79 -4.23 -8.22 3.06
N ARG A 80 -4.97 -9.35 3.11
CA ARG A 80 -4.66 -10.46 4.03
C ARG A 80 -4.45 -11.78 3.30
N TRP A 81 -3.41 -12.52 3.71
CA TRP A 81 -3.09 -13.88 3.25
C TRP A 81 -3.89 -14.95 3.97
#